data_AF-A0A7C4R817-F1
#
_entry.id   AF-A0A7C4R817-F1
#
_cell.length_a   1.000
_cell.length_b   1.000
_cell.length_c   1.000
_cell.angle_alpha   90.00
_cell.angle_beta   90.00
_cell.angle_gamma   90.00
#
_symmetry.space_group_name_H-M   'P 1'
#
loop_
_entity.id
_entity.type
_entity.pdbx_description
1 polymer ?
#
loop_
_entity_poly.entity_id
_entity_poly.type
_entity_poly.pdbx_seq_one_letter_code
_entity_poly.pdbx_strand_id
1 'polypeptide(L)' 'RTGQVVEKNPSFLKTGDAARVKLRPLTPVALETYANFPELGRFAIRDSGITVAAGIVREITEKGP' A
#
# COMPACT_ATOMS: atom_id res chain seq x y z
N ARG A 1 6.54 -0.25 17.50
CA ARG A 1 6.78 -1.03 16.25
C ARG A 1 8.10 -0.54 15.68
N THR A 2 9.17 -1.34 15.74
CA THR A 2 10.57 -0.88 15.58
C THR A 2 10.98 -0.52 14.14
N GLY A 3 10.09 -0.69 13.14
CA GLY A 3 10.38 -0.36 11.75
C GLY A 3 11.55 -1.15 11.14
N GLN A 4 12.09 -2.12 11.87
CA GLN A 4 13.21 -2.95 11.44
C GLN A 4 12.73 -3.96 10.41
N VAL A 5 13.52 -4.13 9.36
CA VAL A 5 13.29 -5.12 8.32
C VAL A 5 13.60 -6.49 8.90
N VAL A 6 12.55 -7.28 9.13
CA VAL A 6 12.67 -8.67 9.64
C VAL A 6 13.13 -9.60 8.53
N GLU A 7 12.56 -9.48 7.33
CA GLU A 7 12.86 -10.32 6.17
C GLU A 7 12.82 -9.49 4.88
N LYS A 8 13.73 -9.79 3.94
CA LYS A 8 13.77 -9.16 2.61
C LYS A 8 13.05 -10.07 1.60
N ASN A 9 12.06 -9.52 0.91
CA ASN A 9 11.25 -10.20 -0.12
C ASN A 9 10.62 -11.52 0.36
N PRO A 10 9.80 -11.49 1.44
CA PRO A 10 9.07 -12.67 1.88
C PRO A 10 8.11 -13.16 0.78
N SER A 11 7.87 -14.46 0.72
CA SER A 11 6.95 -15.06 -0.26
C SER A 11 5.48 -14.74 0.02
N PHE A 12 5.12 -14.50 1.29
CA PHE A 12 3.77 -14.08 1.69
C PHE A 12 3.83 -13.26 2.99
N LEU A 13 2.74 -12.53 3.28
CA LEU A 13 2.58 -11.74 4.51
C LEU A 13 1.48 -12.35 5.37
N LYS A 14 1.65 -12.34 6.69
CA LYS A 14 0.65 -12.80 7.66
C LYS A 14 -0.06 -11.61 8.32
N THR A 15 -1.19 -11.88 8.97
CA THR A 15 -1.91 -10.89 9.77
C THR A 15 -0.98 -10.32 10.85
N GLY A 16 -0.83 -8.99 10.86
CA GLY A 16 0.04 -8.27 11.80
C GLY A 16 1.37 -7.80 11.18
N ASP A 17 1.76 -8.37 10.04
CA ASP A 17 2.95 -7.93 9.31
C ASP A 17 2.73 -6.56 8.65
N ALA A 18 3.82 -5.81 8.52
CA ALA A 18 3.86 -4.58 7.76
C ALA A 18 4.98 -4.66 6.73
N ALA A 19 4.68 -4.31 5.49
CA ALA A 19 5.63 -4.39 4.39
C ALA A 19 5.48 -3.20 3.43
N ARG A 20 6.56 -2.87 2.70
CA ARG A 20 6.50 -2.01 1.53
C ARG A 20 6.23 -2.89 0.31
N VAL A 21 5.09 -2.67 -0.35
CA VAL A 21 4.64 -3.46 -1.49
C VAL A 21 4.44 -2.57 -2.71
N LYS A 22 4.65 -3.13 -3.91
CA LYS A 22 4.29 -2.50 -5.18
C LYS A 22 2.91 -2.99 -5.59
N LEU A 23 1.97 -2.09 -5.79
CA LEU A 23 0.61 -2.40 -6.21
C LEU A 23 0.37 -1.84 -7.62
N ARG A 24 -0.41 -2.56 -8.43
CA ARG A 24 -0.92 -2.08 -9.72
C ARG A 24 -2.45 -2.14 -9.66
N PRO A 25 -3.16 -1.01 -9.80
CA PRO A 25 -4.60 -1.01 -9.87
C PRO A 25 -5.08 -1.63 -11.20
N LEU A 26 -6.28 -2.21 -11.21
CA LEU A 26 -6.87 -2.82 -12.42
C LEU A 26 -7.37 -1.75 -13.41
N THR A 27 -7.85 -0.63 -12.88
CA THR A 27 -8.29 0.54 -13.64
C THR A 27 -7.43 1.75 -13.26
N PRO A 28 -7.37 2.80 -14.10
CA PRO A 28 -6.71 4.04 -13.71
C PRO A 28 -7.35 4.63 -12.45
N VAL A 29 -6.52 4.99 -11.48
CA VAL A 29 -6.95 5.60 -10.21
C VAL A 29 -6.09 6.83 -9.96
N ALA A 30 -6.73 7.94 -9.60
CA ALA A 30 -6.04 9.13 -9.12
C ALA A 30 -5.58 8.91 -7.67
N LEU A 31 -4.28 9.04 -7.43
CA LEU A 31 -3.63 8.84 -6.13
C LEU A 31 -2.56 9.92 -5.94
N GLU A 32 -2.29 10.25 -4.68
CA GLU A 32 -1.17 11.12 -4.31
C GLU A 32 -0.29 10.45 -3.27
N THR A 33 0.95 10.93 -3.14
CA THR A 33 1.79 10.49 -2.03
C THR A 33 1.23 11.03 -0.72
N TYR A 34 1.30 10.21 0.34
CA TYR A 34 0.79 10.58 1.66
C TYR A 34 1.43 11.87 2.22
N ALA A 35 2.69 12.13 1.88
CA ALA A 35 3.40 13.32 2.33
C ALA A 35 2.84 14.61 1.70
N ASN A 36 2.32 14.53 0.48
CA ASN A 36 1.81 15.68 -0.26
C ASN A 36 0.32 15.91 0.02
N PHE A 37 -0.49 14.84 -0.04
CA PHE A 37 -1.93 14.92 0.13
C PHE A 37 -2.43 13.69 0.92
N PRO A 38 -2.47 13.78 2.27
CA PRO A 38 -2.78 12.65 3.15
C PRO A 38 -4.12 11.96 2.86
N GLU A 39 -5.12 12.71 2.36
CA GLU A 39 -6.46 12.22 2.09
C GLU A 39 -6.50 11.32 0.85
N LEU A 40 -5.69 11.60 -0.17
CA LEU A 40 -5.55 10.81 -1.41
C LEU A 40 -4.43 9.76 -1.32
N GLY A 41 -3.57 9.85 -0.29
CA GLY A 41 -2.51 8.90 -0.04
C GLY A 41 -2.88 7.76 0.90
N ARG A 42 -4.04 7.78 1.57
CA ARG A 42 -4.53 6.67 2.43
C ARG A 42 -5.44 5.75 1.64
N PHE A 43 -5.28 4.45 1.81
CA PHE A 43 -6.16 3.46 1.17
C PHE A 43 -6.40 2.24 2.06
N ALA A 44 -7.51 1.55 1.81
CA ALA A 44 -7.83 0.27 2.41
C ALA A 44 -7.90 -0.81 1.33
N ILE A 45 -7.37 -1.99 1.62
CA ILE A 45 -7.49 -3.18 0.77
C ILE A 45 -8.63 -4.02 1.31
N ARG A 46 -9.58 -4.35 0.44
CA ARG A 46 -10.74 -5.17 0.79
C ARG A 46 -10.80 -6.40 -0.10
N ASP A 47 -11.14 -7.52 0.52
CA ASP A 47 -11.49 -8.76 -0.18
C ASP A 47 -12.88 -9.17 0.29
N SER A 48 -13.80 -9.33 -0.66
CA SER A 48 -15.16 -9.84 -0.41
C SER A 48 -15.90 -9.14 0.77
N GLY A 49 -15.71 -7.83 0.91
CA GLY A 49 -16.35 -7.00 1.95
C GLY A 49 -15.58 -6.88 3.27
N ILE A 50 -14.50 -7.64 3.45
CA ILE A 50 -13.65 -7.60 4.65
C ILE A 50 -12.42 -6.75 4.37
N THR A 51 -12.03 -5.89 5.33
CA THR A 51 -10.78 -5.13 5.22
C THR A 51 -9.61 -6.02 5.63
N VAL A 52 -8.73 -6.33 4.67
CA VAL A 52 -7.58 -7.21 4.89
C VAL A 52 -6.30 -6.44 5.19
N ALA A 53 -6.21 -5.19 4.74
CA ALA A 53 -5.07 -4.31 5.03
C ALA A 53 -5.45 -2.83 4.91
N ALA A 54 -4.64 -1.97 5.50
CA ALA A 54 -4.68 -0.53 5.30
C ALA A 54 -3.27 -0.01 5.06
N GLY A 55 -3.14 1.01 4.21
CA GLY A 55 -1.83 1.47 3.76
C GLY A 55 -1.80 2.96 3.44
N ILE A 56 -0.57 3.43 3.23
CA ILE A 56 -0.29 4.77 2.74
C ILE A 56 0.60 4.69 1.49
N VAL A 57 0.33 5.55 0.51
CA VAL A 57 1.12 5.67 -0.71
C VAL A 57 2.44 6.35 -0.38
N ARG A 58 3.54 5.62 -0.56
CA ARG A 58 4.90 6.14 -0.37
C ARG A 58 5.49 6.70 -1.66
N GLU A 59 5.18 6.09 -2.80
CA GLU A 59 5.78 6.40 -4.09
C GLU A 59 4.82 6.02 -5.21
N ILE A 60 4.79 6.81 -6.28
CA ILE A 60 4.04 6.53 -7.51
C ILE A 60 5.07 6.28 -8.61
N THR A 61 5.18 5.02 -9.04
CA THR A 61 6.22 4.59 -9.99
C THR A 61 5.86 4.86 -11.45
N GLU A 62 4.57 4.95 -11.75
CA GLU A 62 4.05 5.11 -13.11
C GLU A 62 2.88 6.10 -13.04
N LYS A 63 2.93 7.14 -13.87
CA LYS A 63 1.85 8.11 -14.00
C LYS A 63 1.14 7.84 -15.31
N GLY A 64 -0.19 7.85 -15.27
CA GLY A 64 -0.99 7.82 -16.50
C GLY A 64 -0.73 9.07 -17.36
N PRO A 65 -1.11 9.03 -18.64
CA PRO A 65 -1.10 10.20 -19.51
C PRO A 65 -1.99 11.33 -18.97
#